data_AF-A0A162DYU0-F1
#
_entry.id   AF-A0A162DYU0-F1
#
_cell.length_a   1.000
_cell.length_b   1.000
_cell.length_c   1.000
_cell.angle_alpha   90.00
_cell.angle_beta   90.00
_cell.angle_gamma   90.00
#
_symmetry.space_group_name_H-M   'P 1'
#
loop_
_entity.id
_entity.type
_entity.pdbx_description
1 polymer ?
#
loop_
_entity_poly.entity_id
_entity_poly.type
_entity_poly.pdbx_seq_one_letter_code
_entity_poly.pdbx_strand_id
1 'polypeptide(L)'
;MHDSGLAPPGKHAASAFAYAFPVEADRNQHGHLKNEMAQRVIDKITRFAPNFKDIVIRQITFAPHHMQTMFGAPAGDFCHGLLHPDLMGPNRPGPKGFRDFPIPIDGLYLGSAGCHGGPGIIFIPGYNAAYQALDDR
;
A
#
# COMPACT_ATOMS: atom_id res chain seq x y z
N MET A 1 16.34 11.71 -3.26
CA MET A 1 16.24 10.61 -4.24
C MET A 1 17.31 10.85 -5.31
N HIS A 2 18.57 10.53 -5.01
CA HIS A 2 19.69 10.63 -5.97
C HIS A 2 20.66 9.49 -5.68
N ASP A 3 20.17 8.26 -5.84
CA ASP A 3 21.02 7.07 -5.78
C ASP A 3 21.19 6.54 -7.20
N SER A 4 22.39 6.73 -7.76
CA SER A 4 22.74 6.26 -9.10
C SER A 4 22.89 4.74 -9.18
N GLY A 5 22.93 4.03 -8.04
CA GLY A 5 22.97 2.57 -7.98
C GLY A 5 21.61 1.89 -8.23
N LEU A 6 20.51 2.65 -8.25
CA LEU A 6 19.17 2.10 -8.49
C LEU A 6 18.91 1.71 -9.95
N ALA A 7 19.77 2.14 -10.87
CA ALA A 7 19.66 1.82 -12.29
C ALA A 7 21.05 1.62 -12.92
N PRO A 8 21.16 0.89 -14.04
CA PRO A 8 22.39 0.83 -14.81
C PRO A 8 22.90 2.23 -15.24
N PRO A 9 24.20 2.40 -15.54
CA PRO A 9 24.75 3.67 -16.02
C PRO A 9 23.97 4.24 -17.20
N GLY A 10 23.64 5.54 -17.13
CA GLY A 10 22.85 6.24 -18.16
C GLY A 10 21.36 5.86 -18.20
N LYS A 11 20.84 5.16 -17.20
CA LYS A 11 19.42 4.81 -17.05
C LYS A 11 18.84 5.39 -15.76
N HIS A 12 17.51 5.35 -15.64
CA HIS A 12 16.78 5.84 -14.48
C HIS A 12 15.79 4.79 -13.99
N ALA A 13 15.59 4.74 -12.68
CA ALA A 13 14.47 4.03 -12.06
C ALA A 13 13.31 5.01 -11.86
N ALA A 14 12.10 4.59 -12.23
CA ALA A 14 10.89 5.37 -12.04
C ALA A 14 9.81 4.49 -11.40
N SER A 15 9.04 5.06 -10.49
CA SER A 15 7.89 4.43 -9.85
C SER A 15 6.66 5.31 -10.04
N ALA A 16 5.55 4.71 -10.45
CA ALA A 16 4.27 5.38 -10.54
C ALA A 16 3.24 4.63 -9.71
N PHE A 17 2.40 5.38 -8.98
CA PHE A 17 1.29 4.84 -8.23
C PHE A 17 -0.03 5.30 -8.88
N ALA A 18 -0.97 4.38 -9.05
CA ALA A 18 -2.25 4.64 -9.67
C ALA A 18 -3.37 4.05 -8.81
N TYR A 19 -4.46 4.82 -8.69
CA TYR A 19 -5.66 4.44 -7.95
C TYR A 19 -6.69 3.77 -8.87
N ALA A 20 -7.74 3.22 -8.25
CA ALA A 20 -8.95 2.71 -8.93
C ALA A 20 -8.72 1.49 -9.85
N PHE A 21 -8.01 0.49 -9.35
CA PHE A 21 -8.03 -0.83 -9.98
C PHE A 21 -9.37 -1.55 -9.68
N PRO A 22 -10.05 -2.15 -10.66
CA PRO A 22 -11.35 -2.80 -10.47
C PRO A 22 -11.20 -4.16 -9.77
N VAL A 23 -11.02 -4.15 -8.46
CA VAL A 23 -10.79 -5.35 -7.63
C VAL A 23 -11.99 -6.32 -7.60
N GLU A 24 -13.19 -5.81 -7.88
CA GLU A 24 -14.44 -6.57 -7.95
C GLU A 24 -14.64 -7.32 -9.27
N ALA A 25 -13.83 -7.02 -10.30
CA ALA A 25 -13.89 -7.74 -11.56
C ALA A 25 -13.55 -9.22 -11.35
N ASP A 26 -14.06 -10.08 -12.24
CA ASP A 26 -13.76 -11.51 -12.21
C ASP A 26 -12.24 -11.74 -12.20
N ARG A 27 -11.83 -12.69 -11.40
CA ARG A 27 -10.45 -13.00 -11.09
C ARG A 27 -9.63 -13.30 -12.34
N ASN A 28 -10.23 -13.96 -13.31
CA ASN A 28 -9.60 -14.27 -14.59
C ASN A 28 -9.25 -13.01 -15.42
N GLN A 29 -9.91 -11.87 -15.19
CA GLN A 29 -9.67 -10.61 -15.88
C GLN A 29 -8.53 -9.79 -15.26
N HIS A 30 -8.16 -10.06 -14.01
CA HIS A 30 -7.20 -9.22 -13.27
C HIS A 30 -5.84 -9.10 -13.98
N GLY A 31 -5.38 -10.17 -14.65
CA GLY A 31 -4.15 -10.15 -15.43
C GLY A 31 -4.20 -9.18 -16.61
N HIS A 32 -5.32 -9.20 -17.36
CA HIS A 32 -5.56 -8.30 -18.49
C HIS A 32 -5.73 -6.85 -18.01
N LEU A 33 -6.58 -6.61 -17.00
CA LEU A 33 -6.84 -5.27 -16.45
C LEU A 33 -5.57 -4.63 -15.85
N LYS A 34 -4.67 -5.43 -15.27
CA LYS A 34 -3.35 -4.97 -14.83
C LYS A 34 -2.55 -4.41 -16.00
N ASN A 35 -2.51 -5.12 -17.12
CA ASN A 35 -1.74 -4.71 -18.29
C ASN A 35 -2.36 -3.45 -18.91
N GLU A 36 -3.69 -3.37 -19.01
CA GLU A 36 -4.38 -2.16 -19.47
C GLU A 36 -4.06 -0.94 -18.60
N MET A 37 -4.19 -1.08 -17.28
CA MET A 37 -3.90 0.02 -16.35
C MET A 37 -2.46 0.49 -16.49
N ALA A 38 -1.51 -0.44 -16.61
CA ALA A 38 -0.11 -0.10 -16.76
C ALA A 38 0.16 0.66 -18.07
N GLN A 39 -0.48 0.26 -19.18
CA GLN A 39 -0.39 0.99 -20.44
C GLN A 39 -0.98 2.40 -20.31
N ARG A 40 -2.15 2.55 -19.66
CA ARG A 40 -2.77 3.87 -19.42
C ARG A 40 -1.87 4.80 -18.62
N VAL A 41 -1.14 4.28 -17.64
CA VAL A 41 -0.14 5.05 -16.87
C VAL A 41 1.02 5.48 -17.76
N ILE A 42 1.57 4.57 -18.56
CA ILE A 42 2.67 4.88 -19.50
C ILE A 42 2.22 5.92 -20.53
N ASP A 43 1.04 5.77 -21.12
CA ASP A 43 0.49 6.71 -22.10
C ASP A 43 0.29 8.09 -21.47
N LYS A 44 -0.19 8.14 -20.21
CA LYS A 44 -0.35 9.40 -19.49
C LYS A 44 0.98 10.10 -19.25
N ILE A 45 2.04 9.37 -18.87
CA ILE A 45 3.39 9.93 -18.73
C ILE A 45 3.93 10.38 -20.09
N THR A 46 3.70 9.58 -21.14
CA THR A 46 4.18 9.86 -22.50
C THR A 46 3.64 11.16 -23.07
N ARG A 47 2.42 11.58 -22.69
CA ARG A 47 1.88 12.92 -23.06
C ARG A 47 2.75 14.08 -22.58
N PHE A 48 3.49 13.90 -21.49
CA PHE A 48 4.40 14.92 -20.93
C PHE A 48 5.86 14.67 -21.31
N ALA A 49 6.23 13.41 -21.59
CA ALA A 49 7.55 12.98 -22.03
C ALA A 49 7.42 12.11 -23.29
N PRO A 50 7.41 12.69 -24.51
CA PRO A 50 6.99 11.99 -25.73
C PRO A 50 7.77 10.71 -26.08
N ASN A 51 9.03 10.62 -25.68
CA ASN A 51 9.88 9.45 -25.89
C ASN A 51 9.78 8.41 -24.77
N PHE A 52 8.99 8.64 -23.71
CA PHE A 52 8.99 7.82 -22.50
C PHE A 52 8.69 6.35 -22.78
N LYS A 53 7.62 6.06 -23.54
CA LYS A 53 7.25 4.68 -23.91
C LYS A 53 8.37 3.94 -24.65
N ASP A 54 9.17 4.65 -25.46
CA ASP A 54 10.18 4.05 -26.33
C ASP A 54 11.48 3.74 -25.58
N ILE A 55 11.69 4.36 -24.41
CA ILE A 55 12.90 4.19 -23.59
C ILE A 55 12.69 3.22 -22.40
N VAL A 56 11.48 2.67 -22.22
CA VAL A 56 11.20 1.67 -21.18
C VAL A 56 11.88 0.34 -21.54
N ILE A 57 12.94 0.00 -20.82
CA ILE A 57 13.67 -1.27 -21.02
C ILE A 57 13.15 -2.42 -20.15
N ARG A 58 12.49 -2.11 -19.03
CA ARG A 58 11.93 -3.07 -18.10
C ARG A 58 10.80 -2.43 -17.31
N GLN A 59 9.73 -3.19 -17.10
CA GLN A 59 8.58 -2.77 -16.32
C GLN A 59 8.16 -3.91 -15.38
N ILE A 60 7.84 -3.55 -14.14
CA ILE A 60 7.22 -4.46 -13.17
C ILE A 60 5.97 -3.77 -12.65
N THR A 61 4.84 -4.47 -12.72
CA THR A 61 3.53 -3.92 -12.31
C THR A 61 2.98 -4.74 -11.16
N PHE A 62 2.84 -4.11 -9.98
CA PHE A 62 2.17 -4.70 -8.83
C PHE A 62 0.70 -4.29 -8.80
N ALA A 63 -0.17 -5.18 -9.27
CA ALA A 63 -1.61 -5.08 -9.08
C ALA A 63 -2.05 -5.41 -7.63
N PRO A 64 -3.26 -5.00 -7.21
CA PRO A 64 -3.78 -5.21 -5.85
C PRO A 64 -3.72 -6.67 -5.38
N HIS A 65 -3.92 -7.64 -6.28
CA HIS A 65 -3.76 -9.04 -5.92
C HIS A 65 -2.38 -9.37 -5.33
N HIS A 66 -1.30 -8.83 -5.89
CA HIS A 66 0.03 -9.10 -5.36
C HIS A 66 0.14 -8.54 -3.94
N MET A 67 -0.46 -7.39 -3.66
CA MET A 67 -0.48 -6.82 -2.32
C MET A 67 -1.26 -7.72 -1.34
N GLN A 68 -2.40 -8.26 -1.78
CA GLN A 68 -3.18 -9.20 -0.99
C GLN A 68 -2.42 -10.49 -0.69
N THR A 69 -1.74 -11.06 -1.67
CA THR A 69 -0.98 -12.32 -1.48
C THR A 69 0.31 -12.12 -0.71
N MET A 70 1.06 -11.05 -0.96
CA MET A 70 2.37 -10.86 -0.34
C MET A 70 2.28 -10.26 1.06
N PHE A 71 1.28 -9.41 1.32
CA PHE A 71 1.18 -8.64 2.57
C PHE A 71 -0.11 -8.90 3.36
N GLY A 72 -1.00 -9.76 2.87
CA GLY A 72 -2.30 -9.98 3.50
C GLY A 72 -3.22 -8.76 3.42
N ALA A 73 -2.93 -7.81 2.53
CA ALA A 73 -3.70 -6.58 2.35
C ALA A 73 -5.05 -6.87 1.65
N PRO A 74 -6.20 -6.77 2.34
CA PRO A 74 -7.50 -7.08 1.73
C PRO A 74 -7.78 -6.17 0.54
N ALA A 75 -8.25 -6.75 -0.57
CA ALA A 75 -8.44 -6.05 -1.84
C ALA A 75 -7.19 -5.28 -2.35
N GLY A 76 -6.01 -5.60 -1.81
CA GLY A 76 -4.74 -4.95 -2.11
C GLY A 76 -4.60 -3.52 -1.61
N ASP A 77 -5.42 -3.09 -0.65
CA ASP A 77 -5.25 -1.78 -0.01
C ASP A 77 -4.03 -1.81 0.92
N PHE A 78 -2.97 -1.09 0.56
CA PHE A 78 -1.74 -1.00 1.35
C PHE A 78 -1.98 -0.42 2.76
N CYS A 79 -3.08 0.33 2.94
CA CYS A 79 -3.50 0.85 4.23
C CYS A 79 -4.09 -0.24 5.13
N HIS A 80 -4.34 -1.45 4.62
CA HIS A 80 -5.05 -2.54 5.29
C HIS A 80 -6.44 -2.13 5.79
N GLY A 81 -7.08 -1.20 5.07
CA GLY A 81 -8.37 -0.62 5.39
C GLY A 81 -8.48 0.79 4.83
N LEU A 82 -9.66 1.12 4.30
CA LEU A 82 -9.91 2.36 3.59
C LEU A 82 -9.58 3.59 4.44
N LEU A 83 -8.81 4.52 3.87
CA LEU A 83 -8.63 5.86 4.43
C LEU A 83 -9.85 6.72 4.13
N HIS A 84 -10.83 6.66 5.03
CA HIS A 84 -12.03 7.48 5.01
C HIS A 84 -12.18 8.18 6.36
N PRO A 85 -12.59 9.46 6.44
CA PRO A 85 -12.77 10.16 7.72
C PRO A 85 -13.58 9.37 8.74
N ASP A 86 -14.67 8.72 8.30
CA ASP A 86 -15.53 7.90 9.15
C ASP A 86 -14.90 6.57 9.61
N LEU A 87 -13.78 6.16 9.00
CA LEU A 87 -13.04 4.93 9.35
C LEU A 87 -11.69 5.23 10.03
N MET A 88 -11.47 6.50 10.40
CA MET A 88 -10.27 6.95 11.09
C MET A 88 -10.53 7.20 12.57
N GLY A 89 -9.45 7.48 13.31
CA GLY A 89 -9.56 7.81 14.72
C GLY A 89 -10.01 6.59 15.54
N PRO A 90 -11.13 6.66 16.29
CA PRO A 90 -11.64 5.57 17.11
C PRO A 90 -12.15 4.38 16.29
N ASN A 91 -12.50 4.59 15.02
CA ASN A 91 -13.02 3.55 14.12
C ASN A 91 -11.90 2.77 13.42
N ARG A 92 -10.66 2.94 13.88
CA ARG A 92 -9.49 2.19 13.47
C ARG A 92 -8.89 1.53 14.71
N PRO A 93 -8.48 0.25 14.67
CA PRO A 93 -8.10 -0.45 15.88
C PRO A 93 -6.84 0.18 16.48
N GLY A 94 -6.87 0.39 17.80
CA GLY A 94 -5.70 0.78 18.57
C GLY A 94 -4.82 -0.43 18.90
N PRO A 95 -3.82 -0.24 19.78
CA PRO A 95 -2.93 -1.32 20.23
C PRO A 95 -3.65 -2.57 20.74
N LYS A 96 -4.76 -2.40 21.48
CA LYS A 96 -5.54 -3.51 22.06
C LYS A 96 -6.79 -3.87 21.26
N GLY A 97 -6.87 -3.49 19.98
CA GLY A 97 -8.05 -3.71 19.14
C GLY A 97 -8.99 -2.51 19.10
N PHE A 98 -10.27 -2.75 18.78
CA PHE A 98 -11.30 -1.71 18.77
C PHE A 98 -11.79 -1.45 20.20
N ARG A 99 -12.35 -0.27 20.46
CA ARG A 99 -12.80 0.13 21.81
C ARG A 99 -13.92 -0.78 22.35
N ASP A 100 -14.77 -1.20 21.44
CA ASP A 100 -15.95 -2.04 21.59
C ASP A 100 -15.67 -3.52 21.29
N PHE A 101 -14.48 -3.82 20.75
CA PHE A 101 -14.03 -5.18 20.48
C PHE A 101 -12.52 -5.31 20.76
N PRO A 102 -12.12 -5.35 22.04
CA PRO A 102 -10.72 -5.51 22.40
C PRO A 102 -10.22 -6.92 22.08
N ILE A 103 -8.91 -7.05 21.85
CA ILE A 103 -8.25 -8.33 21.62
C ILE A 103 -8.18 -9.09 22.95
N PRO A 104 -8.69 -10.34 23.04
CA PRO A 104 -8.73 -11.12 24.27
C PRO A 104 -7.44 -11.93 24.51
N ILE A 105 -6.30 -11.48 23.99
CA ILE A 105 -5.03 -12.19 24.05
C ILE A 105 -4.02 -11.29 24.78
N ASP A 106 -3.67 -11.70 25.99
CA ASP A 106 -2.71 -10.96 26.80
C ASP A 106 -1.33 -10.92 26.12
N GLY A 107 -0.71 -9.74 26.13
CA GLY A 107 0.59 -9.51 25.50
C GLY A 107 0.59 -9.38 23.97
N LEU A 108 -0.58 -9.41 23.31
CA LEU A 108 -0.70 -9.13 21.87
C LEU A 108 -1.06 -7.67 21.61
N TYR A 109 -0.24 -6.97 20.81
CA TYR A 109 -0.45 -5.57 20.44
C TYR A 109 -0.44 -5.36 18.93
N LEU A 110 -1.36 -4.54 18.43
CA LEU A 110 -1.43 -4.15 17.03
C LEU A 110 -0.69 -2.83 16.77
N GLY A 111 0.27 -2.84 15.83
CA GLY A 111 1.08 -1.67 15.50
C GLY A 111 1.39 -1.49 14.01
N SER A 112 0.54 -2.03 13.13
CA SER A 112 0.76 -2.01 11.68
C SER A 112 0.06 -0.81 11.00
N ALA A 113 0.28 -0.66 9.70
CA ALA A 113 -0.34 0.36 8.85
C ALA A 113 -1.88 0.34 8.84
N GLY A 114 -2.51 -0.72 9.36
CA GLY A 114 -3.96 -0.88 9.57
C GLY A 114 -4.51 -0.30 10.89
N CYS A 115 -3.64 0.13 11.80
CA CYS A 115 -4.02 0.58 13.15
C CYS A 115 -4.10 2.11 13.26
N HIS A 116 -4.64 2.59 14.38
CA HIS A 116 -4.76 4.01 14.69
C HIS A 116 -3.41 4.75 14.50
N GLY A 117 -3.48 5.92 13.86
CA GLY A 117 -2.33 6.64 13.30
C GLY A 117 -2.37 6.63 11.77
N GLY A 118 -2.69 5.48 11.17
CA GLY A 118 -2.74 5.35 9.71
C GLY A 118 -1.44 4.85 9.06
N PRO A 119 -1.44 4.67 7.74
CA PRO A 119 -0.28 4.31 6.94
C PRO A 119 0.63 5.53 6.69
N GLY A 120 1.69 5.36 5.91
CA GLY A 120 2.52 6.49 5.44
C GLY A 120 3.87 6.68 6.15
N ILE A 121 4.41 5.62 6.77
CA ILE A 121 5.74 5.63 7.43
C ILE A 121 5.82 6.75 8.48
N ILE A 122 4.72 6.97 9.20
CA ILE A 122 4.65 7.96 10.29
C ILE A 122 5.01 7.37 11.66
N PHE A 123 5.19 6.05 11.73
CA PHE A 123 5.56 5.27 12.93
C PHE A 123 4.56 5.28 14.10
N ILE A 124 3.48 6.08 14.03
CA ILE A 124 2.47 6.20 15.10
C ILE A 124 1.88 4.86 15.54
N PRO A 125 1.44 3.94 14.65
CA PRO A 125 0.89 2.67 15.08
C PRO A 125 1.87 1.83 15.91
N GLY A 126 3.12 1.72 15.45
CA GLY A 126 4.16 0.96 16.14
C GLY A 126 4.56 1.63 17.47
N TYR A 127 4.63 2.95 17.49
CA TYR A 127 4.84 3.73 18.70
C TYR A 127 3.76 3.45 19.75
N ASN A 128 2.49 3.55 19.37
CA ASN A 128 1.35 3.30 20.27
C ASN A 128 1.35 1.87 20.82
N ALA A 129 1.67 0.88 19.97
CA ALA A 129 1.77 -0.52 20.38
C ALA A 129 2.89 -0.74 21.40
N ALA A 130 4.07 -0.14 21.17
CA ALA A 130 5.19 -0.24 22.09
C ALA A 130 4.90 0.41 23.45
N TYR A 131 4.27 1.58 23.46
CA TYR A 131 3.86 2.23 24.71
C TYR A 131 2.83 1.40 25.48
N GLN A 132 1.82 0.86 24.78
CA GLN A 132 0.84 -0.02 25.43
C GLN A 132 1.52 -1.24 26.05
N ALA A 133 2.50 -1.83 25.38
CA ALA A 133 3.24 -2.98 25.89
C ALA A 133 4.12 -2.64 27.11
N LEU A 134 4.54 -1.39 27.27
CA LEU A 134 5.24 -0.91 28.47
C LEU A 134 4.28 -0.63 29.61
N ASP A 135 3.10 -0.08 29.32
CA ASP A 135 2.08 0.24 30.33
C ASP A 135 1.45 -1.03 30.94
N ASP A 136 1.35 -2.11 30.17
CA ASP A 136 0.78 -3.40 30.60
C ASP A 136 1.81 -4.31 31.32
N ARG A 137 3.07 -3.86 31.50
CA ARG A 137 4.12 -4.56 32.29
C ARG A 137 4.02 -4.26 33.78
#